data_AF-A0A7J4LPI1-F1
#
_entry.id   AF-A0A7J4LPI1-F1
#
_cell.length_a   1.000
_cell.length_b   1.000
_cell.length_c   1.000
_cell.angle_alpha   90.00
_cell.angle_beta   90.00
_cell.angle_gamma   90.00
#
_symmetry.space_group_name_H-M   'P 1'
#
loop_
_entity.id
_entity.type
_entity.pdbx_description
1 polymer ?
#
loop_
_entity_poly.entity_id
_entity_poly.type
_entity_poly.pdbx_seq_one_letter_code
_entity_poly.pdbx_strand_id
1 'polypeptide(L)'
;MRAIVPFKRERAKSRLSPVLSGEERSEFAQAMLRDVLCALSGSGMRIDVLTTSVSGAMRANTENVVVCELGLNDALNQYLDSMVEHSEIEPVIIIMADLPLATEEHINEICSRDSDVVIVPGKRGGTNVLFLKDPSRFRVDYYGTSFLDHIRIAKDAGLSIEVFDSFMLSTDIDEPGDLIEVLIHGRGEAAGYLRNLGFEVCADNERVELRRRGNG
;
A
#
# COMPACT_ATOMS: atom_id res chain seq x y z
N MET A 1 -1.24 13.77 -11.83
CA MET A 1 -1.27 12.32 -11.54
C MET A 1 -2.06 12.13 -10.26
N ARG A 2 -2.79 11.02 -10.20
CA ARG A 2 -3.63 10.70 -9.05
C ARG A 2 -3.18 9.42 -8.39
N ALA A 3 -3.25 9.39 -7.07
CA ALA A 3 -3.02 8.21 -6.27
C ALA A 3 -4.32 7.75 -5.63
N ILE A 4 -4.58 6.46 -5.69
CA ILE A 4 -5.64 5.82 -4.93
C ILE A 4 -5.05 4.83 -3.93
N VAL A 5 -5.48 4.96 -2.68
CA VAL A 5 -5.01 4.14 -1.56
C VAL A 5 -6.18 3.35 -1.00
N PRO A 6 -6.33 2.05 -1.34
CA PRO A 6 -7.33 1.21 -0.71
C PRO A 6 -7.00 1.02 0.77
N PHE A 7 -7.93 1.37 1.63
CA PHE A 7 -7.77 1.26 3.07
C PHE A 7 -9.03 0.75 3.74
N LYS A 8 -8.86 -0.23 4.63
CA LYS A 8 -9.92 -0.73 5.49
C LYS A 8 -9.42 -0.86 6.92
N ARG A 9 -10.08 -0.17 7.84
CA ARG A 9 -9.71 -0.13 9.25
C ARG A 9 -10.22 -1.36 10.01
N GLU A 10 -11.41 -1.85 9.68
CA GLU A 10 -12.04 -2.92 10.44
C GLU A 10 -11.35 -4.27 10.22
N ARG A 11 -10.98 -4.95 11.33
CA ARG A 11 -10.27 -6.25 11.33
C ARG A 11 -8.95 -6.24 10.57
N ALA A 12 -8.33 -5.06 10.41
CA ALA A 12 -7.03 -4.92 9.78
C ALA A 12 -5.99 -5.82 10.45
N LYS A 13 -5.11 -6.39 9.62
CA LYS A 13 -3.89 -7.09 10.03
C LYS A 13 -4.12 -8.21 11.06
N SER A 14 -5.19 -8.99 10.91
CA SER A 14 -5.58 -10.05 11.85
C SER A 14 -4.45 -11.05 12.16
N ARG A 15 -3.54 -11.29 11.19
CA ARG A 15 -2.34 -12.11 11.33
C ARG A 15 -1.30 -11.56 12.32
N LEU A 16 -1.36 -10.27 12.66
CA LEU A 16 -0.54 -9.64 13.70
C LEU A 16 -1.13 -9.79 15.12
N SER A 17 -2.28 -10.44 15.27
CA SER A 17 -2.90 -10.68 16.60
C SER A 17 -2.04 -11.42 17.62
N PRO A 18 -1.04 -12.26 17.26
CA PRO A 18 -0.14 -12.84 18.25
C PRO A 18 0.75 -11.83 18.98
N VAL A 19 0.98 -10.64 18.40
CA VAL A 19 1.92 -9.64 18.91
C VAL A 19 1.29 -8.27 19.20
N LEU A 20 0.19 -7.94 18.52
CA LEU A 20 -0.54 -6.67 18.66
C LEU A 20 -1.99 -6.90 19.06
N SER A 21 -2.48 -6.12 20.02
CA SER A 21 -3.90 -6.06 20.42
C SER A 21 -4.79 -5.51 19.28
N GLY A 22 -6.11 -5.62 19.42
CA GLY A 22 -7.03 -5.09 18.40
C GLY A 22 -6.89 -3.58 18.18
N GLU A 23 -6.72 -2.83 19.26
CA GLU A 23 -6.47 -1.39 19.23
C GLU A 23 -5.10 -1.08 18.63
N GLU A 24 -4.06 -1.81 19.04
CA GLU A 24 -2.71 -1.62 18.53
C GLU A 24 -2.61 -1.87 17.03
N ARG A 25 -3.31 -2.89 16.52
CA ARG A 25 -3.38 -3.14 15.07
C ARG A 25 -4.08 -2.03 14.30
N SER A 26 -5.14 -1.45 14.87
CA SER A 26 -5.89 -0.35 14.26
C SER A 26 -5.03 0.92 14.17
N GLU A 27 -4.29 1.23 15.23
CA GLU A 27 -3.38 2.38 15.27
C GLU A 27 -2.15 2.16 14.39
N PHE A 28 -1.59 0.96 14.38
CA PHE A 28 -0.48 0.60 13.48
C PHE A 28 -0.89 0.68 12.00
N ALA A 29 -2.08 0.20 11.63
CA ALA A 29 -2.60 0.32 10.27
C ALA A 29 -2.75 1.78 9.83
N GLN A 30 -3.19 2.66 10.74
CA GLN A 30 -3.25 4.10 10.45
C GLN A 30 -1.85 4.73 10.33
N ALA A 31 -0.89 4.31 11.16
CA ALA A 31 0.49 4.79 11.06
C ALA A 31 1.12 4.41 9.71
N MET A 32 0.88 3.18 9.23
CA MET A 32 1.33 2.76 7.89
C MET A 32 0.65 3.55 6.78
N LEU A 33 -0.66 3.77 6.88
CA LEU A 33 -1.39 4.62 5.95
C LEU A 33 -0.77 6.03 5.91
N ARG A 34 -0.49 6.65 7.06
CA ARG A 34 0.15 7.99 7.11
C ARG A 34 1.53 8.01 6.47
N ASP A 35 2.32 6.95 6.61
CA ASP A 35 3.61 6.83 5.94
C ASP A 35 3.45 6.79 4.40
N VAL A 36 2.50 6.01 3.88
CA VAL A 36 2.17 5.98 2.45
C VAL A 36 1.70 7.34 1.94
N LEU A 37 0.79 7.99 2.68
CA LEU A 37 0.26 9.31 2.33
C LEU A 37 1.33 10.39 2.34
N CYS A 38 2.29 10.31 3.26
CA CYS A 38 3.45 11.19 3.31
C CYS A 38 4.31 11.04 2.05
N ALA A 39 4.63 9.81 1.64
CA ALA A 39 5.39 9.54 0.41
C ALA A 39 4.69 10.07 -0.86
N LEU A 40 3.38 9.86 -0.96
CA LEU A 40 2.58 10.37 -2.09
C LEU A 40 2.49 11.90 -2.09
N SER A 41 2.34 12.52 -0.91
CA SER A 41 2.25 13.97 -0.78
C SER A 41 3.57 14.66 -1.14
N GLY A 42 4.71 14.08 -0.73
CA GLY A 42 6.04 14.55 -1.13
C GLY A 42 6.23 14.54 -2.66
N SER A 43 5.61 13.57 -3.33
CA SER A 43 5.62 13.44 -4.79
C SER A 43 4.61 14.37 -5.51
N GLY A 44 3.90 15.25 -4.77
CA GLY A 44 2.94 16.20 -5.32
C GLY A 44 1.67 15.57 -5.91
N MET A 45 1.31 14.35 -5.49
CA MET A 45 0.14 13.64 -6.02
C MET A 45 -1.18 14.17 -5.44
N ARG A 46 -2.25 14.06 -6.23
CA ARG A 46 -3.62 14.16 -5.70
C ARG A 46 -4.01 12.80 -5.14
N ILE A 47 -4.42 12.75 -3.88
CA ILE A 47 -4.60 11.49 -3.16
C ILE A 47 -6.07 11.27 -2.84
N ASP A 48 -6.59 10.12 -3.26
CA ASP A 48 -7.91 9.62 -2.92
C ASP A 48 -7.77 8.35 -2.06
N VAL A 49 -8.32 8.34 -0.86
CA VAL A 49 -8.35 7.15 0.02
C VAL A 49 -9.65 6.41 -0.19
N LEU A 50 -9.58 5.20 -0.72
CA LEU A 50 -10.74 4.35 -1.00
C LEU A 50 -11.04 3.47 0.23
N THR A 51 -12.19 3.69 0.85
CA THR A 51 -12.58 3.02 2.10
C THR A 51 -14.04 2.56 2.09
N THR A 52 -14.35 1.54 2.88
CA THR A 52 -15.73 1.10 3.12
C THR A 52 -16.46 1.93 4.17
N SER A 53 -15.76 2.77 4.94
CA SER A 53 -16.38 3.59 5.99
C SER A 53 -15.68 4.95 6.16
N VAL A 54 -16.47 6.01 6.41
CA VAL A 54 -15.97 7.38 6.68
C VAL A 54 -15.15 7.44 7.97
N SER A 55 -15.43 6.57 8.94
CA SER A 55 -14.71 6.51 10.22
C SER A 55 -13.31 5.89 10.12
N GLY A 56 -13.01 5.23 8.99
CA GLY A 56 -11.73 4.59 8.75
C GLY A 56 -10.67 5.57 8.22
N ALA A 57 -11.03 6.47 7.31
CA ALA A 57 -10.10 7.40 6.69
C ALA A 57 -9.92 8.64 7.58
N MET A 58 -8.68 8.92 7.95
CA MET A 58 -8.35 10.09 8.76
C MET A 58 -8.70 11.38 8.02
N ARG A 59 -9.19 12.37 8.78
CA ARG A 59 -9.36 13.75 8.32
C ARG A 59 -8.03 14.48 8.41
N ALA A 60 -7.10 14.16 7.51
CA ALA A 60 -6.07 15.12 7.15
C ALA A 60 -6.66 16.02 6.03
N ASN A 61 -6.45 17.34 6.10
CA ASN A 61 -7.06 18.32 5.20
C ASN A 61 -6.59 18.23 3.73
N THR A 62 -5.88 17.17 3.34
CA THR A 62 -5.14 17.05 2.07
C THR A 62 -5.60 15.90 1.17
N GLU A 63 -6.49 15.04 1.63
CA GLU A 63 -6.91 13.82 0.92
C GLU A 63 -8.43 13.81 0.70
N ASN A 64 -8.87 13.29 -0.44
CA ASN A 64 -10.30 13.01 -0.64
C ASN A 64 -10.61 11.60 -0.15
N VAL A 65 -11.62 11.47 0.70
CA VAL A 65 -12.12 10.16 1.11
C VAL A 65 -13.19 9.71 0.12
N VAL A 66 -12.92 8.61 -0.59
CA VAL A 66 -13.88 7.97 -1.48
C VAL A 66 -14.48 6.77 -0.75
N VAL A 67 -15.76 6.88 -0.39
CA VAL A 67 -16.47 5.80 0.29
C VAL A 67 -17.16 4.91 -0.72
N CYS A 68 -16.83 3.63 -0.72
CA CYS A 68 -17.46 2.63 -1.56
C CYS A 68 -17.64 1.32 -0.78
N GLU A 69 -18.86 0.79 -0.75
CA GLU A 69 -19.20 -0.46 -0.05
C GLU A 69 -18.88 -1.71 -0.87
N LEU A 70 -18.43 -1.55 -2.12
CA LEU A 70 -18.06 -2.65 -3.00
C LEU A 70 -16.78 -3.36 -2.52
N GLY A 71 -16.57 -4.57 -3.03
CA GLY A 71 -15.31 -5.28 -2.86
C GLY A 71 -14.14 -4.53 -3.53
N LEU A 72 -12.90 -4.83 -3.11
CA LEU A 72 -11.70 -4.13 -3.59
C LEU A 72 -11.63 -4.00 -5.12
N ASN A 73 -11.81 -5.11 -5.85
CA ASN A 73 -11.74 -5.12 -7.32
C ASN A 73 -12.83 -4.26 -7.94
N ASP A 74 -14.08 -4.42 -7.50
CA ASP A 74 -15.22 -3.68 -8.04
C ASP A 74 -15.09 -2.18 -7.75
N ALA A 75 -14.68 -1.82 -6.53
CA ALA A 75 -14.48 -0.44 -6.11
C ALA A 75 -13.36 0.25 -6.89
N LEU A 76 -12.22 -0.43 -7.08
CA LEU A 76 -11.10 0.09 -7.88
C LEU A 76 -11.47 0.20 -9.36
N ASN A 77 -12.10 -0.82 -9.94
CA ASN A 77 -12.51 -0.79 -11.35
C ASN A 77 -13.55 0.31 -11.61
N GLN A 78 -14.51 0.51 -10.71
CA GLN A 78 -15.45 1.63 -10.78
C GLN A 78 -14.75 2.99 -10.65
N TYR A 79 -13.76 3.08 -9.77
CA TYR A 79 -12.96 4.30 -9.63
C TYR A 79 -12.18 4.60 -10.92
N LEU A 80 -11.51 3.61 -11.50
CA LEU A 80 -10.79 3.75 -12.77
C LEU A 80 -11.75 4.18 -13.90
N ASP A 81 -12.95 3.63 -13.98
CA ASP A 81 -13.97 4.06 -14.95
C ASP A 81 -14.35 5.54 -14.76
N SER A 82 -14.57 5.98 -13.51
CA SER A 82 -14.95 7.37 -13.21
C SER A 82 -13.87 8.39 -13.60
N MET A 83 -12.59 7.98 -13.60
CA MET A 83 -11.46 8.82 -14.00
C MET A 83 -11.43 9.08 -15.51
N VAL A 84 -12.10 8.25 -16.31
CA VAL A 84 -12.15 8.35 -17.78
C VAL A 84 -13.31 9.24 -18.23
N GLU A 85 -14.40 9.28 -17.46
CA GLU A 85 -15.65 9.92 -17.89
C GLU A 85 -15.61 11.46 -17.94
N HIS A 86 -14.70 12.13 -17.22
CA HIS A 86 -14.81 13.57 -16.93
C HIS A 86 -13.53 14.41 -17.16
N SER A 87 -12.44 13.88 -17.75
CA SER A 87 -11.17 14.61 -17.91
C SER A 87 -10.28 14.06 -19.04
N GLU A 88 -9.21 14.79 -19.40
CA GLU A 88 -8.06 14.23 -20.11
C GLU A 88 -7.52 13.01 -19.34
N ILE A 89 -7.06 11.99 -20.07
CA ILE A 89 -6.52 10.75 -19.48
C ILE A 89 -5.39 11.11 -18.49
N GLU A 90 -5.66 10.95 -17.20
CA GLU A 90 -4.71 11.19 -16.13
C GLU A 90 -4.12 9.85 -15.64
N PRO A 91 -2.78 9.72 -15.55
CA PRO A 91 -2.16 8.54 -14.95
C PRO A 91 -2.56 8.34 -13.49
N VAL A 92 -2.83 7.08 -13.13
CA VAL A 92 -3.25 6.65 -11.79
C VAL A 92 -2.21 5.72 -11.19
N ILE A 93 -1.82 5.95 -9.95
CA ILE A 93 -1.12 4.96 -9.11
C ILE A 93 -2.10 4.37 -8.10
N ILE A 94 -2.17 3.05 -8.04
CA ILE A 94 -2.84 2.29 -6.99
C ILE A 94 -1.73 1.81 -6.08
N ILE A 95 -1.77 2.17 -4.79
CA ILE A 95 -0.77 1.76 -3.80
C ILE A 95 -1.48 1.22 -2.55
N MET A 96 -1.07 0.05 -2.09
CA MET A 96 -1.63 -0.56 -0.89
C MET A 96 -1.20 0.22 0.37
N ALA A 97 -2.11 0.36 1.34
CA ALA A 97 -1.91 1.19 2.54
C ALA A 97 -0.92 0.61 3.57
N ASP A 98 -0.44 -0.61 3.36
CA ASP A 98 0.39 -1.39 4.28
C ASP A 98 1.85 -1.45 3.85
N LEU A 99 2.30 -0.42 3.14
CA LEU A 99 3.67 -0.23 2.66
C LEU A 99 4.38 0.92 3.39
N PRO A 100 4.62 0.84 4.72
CA PRO A 100 5.26 1.91 5.48
C PRO A 100 6.72 2.19 5.09
N LEU A 101 7.29 1.39 4.19
CA LEU A 101 8.64 1.58 3.64
C LEU A 101 8.63 2.35 2.31
N ALA A 102 7.45 2.73 1.80
CA ALA A 102 7.34 3.60 0.64
C ALA A 102 7.97 4.97 0.93
N THR A 103 8.62 5.53 -0.08
CA THR A 103 9.25 6.86 0.01
C THR A 103 8.89 7.67 -1.23
N GLU A 104 9.04 8.98 -1.15
CA GLU A 104 8.84 9.90 -2.27
C GLU A 104 9.68 9.48 -3.49
N GLU A 105 10.95 9.09 -3.28
CA GLU A 105 11.84 8.68 -4.35
C GLU A 105 11.30 7.47 -5.11
N HIS A 106 10.77 6.49 -4.40
CA HIS A 106 10.17 5.31 -5.03
C HIS A 106 8.97 5.68 -5.91
N ILE A 107 8.09 6.56 -5.42
CA ILE A 107 6.90 7.00 -6.15
C ILE A 107 7.31 7.78 -7.40
N ASN A 108 8.23 8.74 -7.27
CA ASN A 108 8.75 9.52 -8.38
C ASN A 108 9.43 8.63 -9.43
N GLU A 109 10.19 7.63 -9.01
CA GLU A 109 10.88 6.70 -9.91
C GLU A 109 9.88 5.85 -10.70
N ILE A 110 8.83 5.31 -10.05
CA ILE A 110 7.75 4.57 -10.72
C ILE A 110 7.04 5.46 -11.74
N CYS A 111 6.68 6.68 -11.36
CA CYS A 111 5.97 7.62 -12.24
C CYS A 111 6.82 8.14 -13.40
N SER A 112 8.16 8.05 -13.30
CA SER A 112 9.08 8.45 -14.37
C SER A 112 9.23 7.41 -15.48
N ARG A 113 8.70 6.19 -15.30
CA ARG A 113 8.86 5.10 -16.26
C ARG A 113 8.01 5.29 -17.51
N ASP A 114 8.56 4.82 -18.64
CA ASP A 114 7.92 4.96 -19.95
C ASP A 114 6.89 3.87 -20.26
N SER A 115 6.85 2.79 -19.48
CA SER A 115 5.89 1.71 -19.68
C SER A 115 4.44 2.15 -19.41
N ASP A 116 3.48 1.51 -20.07
CA ASP A 116 2.04 1.79 -19.89
C ASP A 116 1.58 1.35 -18.50
N VAL A 117 2.13 0.22 -18.03
CA VAL A 117 1.91 -0.33 -16.69
C VAL A 117 3.25 -0.54 -16.00
N VAL A 118 3.40 0.00 -14.80
CA VAL A 118 4.50 -0.36 -13.89
C VAL A 118 3.89 -1.08 -12.70
N ILE A 119 4.42 -2.26 -12.39
CA ILE A 119 3.89 -3.13 -11.34
C ILE A 119 4.96 -3.44 -10.31
N VAL A 120 4.61 -3.30 -9.04
CA VAL A 120 5.43 -3.78 -7.92
C VAL A 120 4.78 -5.04 -7.35
N PRO A 121 5.50 -6.18 -7.32
CA PRO A 121 4.97 -7.40 -6.73
C PRO A 121 4.88 -7.25 -5.21
N GLY A 122 3.85 -7.84 -4.62
CA GLY A 122 3.77 -8.09 -3.18
C GLY A 122 4.22 -9.49 -2.81
N LYS A 123 4.30 -9.76 -1.51
CA LYS A 123 4.59 -11.11 -1.02
C LYS A 123 3.56 -12.11 -1.52
N ARG A 124 4.00 -13.36 -1.66
CA ARG A 124 3.15 -14.52 -1.99
C ARG A 124 2.32 -14.36 -3.29
N GLY A 125 2.78 -13.52 -4.22
CA GLY A 125 2.14 -13.34 -5.54
C GLY A 125 1.10 -12.20 -5.59
N GLY A 126 1.01 -11.38 -4.55
CA GLY A 126 0.17 -10.18 -4.54
C GLY A 126 0.72 -9.04 -5.40
N THR A 127 -0.01 -7.92 -5.45
CA THR A 127 0.42 -6.69 -6.13
C THR A 127 0.34 -5.55 -5.14
N ASN A 128 1.46 -4.87 -4.91
CA ASN A 128 1.56 -3.81 -3.90
C ASN A 128 1.38 -2.42 -4.52
N VAL A 129 1.86 -2.23 -5.75
CA VAL A 129 1.72 -0.97 -6.49
C VAL A 129 1.41 -1.26 -7.95
N LEU A 130 0.48 -0.49 -8.52
CA LEU A 130 0.21 -0.42 -9.96
C LEU A 130 0.22 1.03 -10.39
N PHE A 131 1.11 1.40 -11.29
CA PHE A 131 1.01 2.66 -12.03
C PHE A 131 0.46 2.39 -13.41
N LEU A 132 -0.58 3.13 -13.77
CA LEU A 132 -1.31 3.03 -15.03
C LEU A 132 -1.22 4.38 -15.74
N LYS A 133 -0.55 4.40 -16.89
CA LYS A 133 -0.45 5.61 -17.72
C LYS A 133 -1.81 6.00 -18.31
N ASP A 134 -2.59 5.00 -18.70
CA ASP A 134 -3.96 5.15 -19.17
C ASP A 134 -4.89 4.18 -18.42
N PRO A 135 -5.62 4.65 -17.39
CA PRO A 135 -6.52 3.80 -16.60
C PRO A 135 -7.69 3.23 -17.40
N SER A 136 -8.04 3.80 -18.58
CA SER A 136 -9.17 3.31 -19.40
C SER A 136 -8.90 1.96 -20.06
N ARG A 137 -7.62 1.58 -20.17
CA ARG A 137 -7.16 0.38 -20.88
C ARG A 137 -6.85 -0.80 -19.95
N PHE A 138 -7.04 -0.64 -18.65
CA PHE A 138 -6.65 -1.64 -17.65
C PHE A 138 -7.78 -1.95 -16.68
N ARG A 139 -7.83 -3.19 -16.21
CA ARG A 139 -8.75 -3.65 -15.16
C ARG A 139 -7.94 -4.34 -14.07
N VAL A 140 -8.31 -4.12 -12.82
CA VAL A 140 -7.63 -4.78 -11.69
C VAL A 140 -8.34 -6.07 -11.30
N ASP A 141 -7.54 -7.03 -10.83
CA ASP A 141 -7.97 -8.30 -10.27
C ASP A 141 -7.04 -8.69 -9.10
N TYR A 142 -7.29 -8.09 -7.94
CA TYR A 142 -6.62 -8.43 -6.68
C TYR A 142 -7.14 -9.75 -6.10
N TYR A 143 -6.40 -10.24 -5.10
CA TYR A 143 -6.49 -11.58 -4.47
C TYR A 143 -5.84 -12.68 -5.30
N GLY A 144 -5.60 -13.84 -4.66
CA GLY A 144 -4.93 -14.96 -5.33
C GLY A 144 -3.53 -14.59 -5.83
N THR A 145 -3.31 -14.77 -7.12
CA THR A 145 -2.04 -14.51 -7.82
C THR A 145 -2.06 -13.17 -8.57
N SER A 146 -2.57 -12.12 -7.92
CA SER A 146 -2.88 -10.85 -8.59
C SER A 146 -1.72 -10.27 -9.40
N PHE A 147 -0.46 -10.48 -9.00
CA PHE A 147 0.67 -10.08 -9.82
C PHE A 147 0.63 -10.73 -11.22
N LEU A 148 0.46 -12.05 -11.28
CA LEU A 148 0.39 -12.78 -12.54
C LEU A 148 -0.86 -12.42 -13.34
N ASP A 149 -1.98 -12.21 -12.64
CA ASP A 149 -3.24 -11.81 -13.25
C ASP A 149 -3.13 -10.43 -13.90
N HIS A 150 -2.55 -9.45 -13.20
CA HIS A 150 -2.29 -8.11 -13.75
C HIS A 150 -1.30 -8.12 -14.92
N ILE A 151 -0.25 -8.94 -14.87
CA ILE A 151 0.66 -9.14 -16.02
C ILE A 151 -0.11 -9.67 -17.23
N ARG A 152 -1.01 -10.64 -17.04
CA ARG A 152 -1.84 -11.19 -18.12
C ARG A 152 -2.79 -10.13 -18.67
N ILE A 153 -3.48 -9.39 -17.80
CA ILE A 153 -4.43 -8.34 -18.20
C ILE A 153 -3.75 -7.28 -19.08
N ALA A 154 -2.56 -6.81 -18.69
CA ALA A 154 -1.83 -5.84 -19.51
C ALA A 154 -1.38 -6.43 -20.86
N LYS A 155 -0.91 -7.68 -20.89
CA LYS A 155 -0.53 -8.36 -22.14
C LYS A 155 -1.71 -8.52 -23.08
N ASP A 156 -2.86 -8.96 -22.57
CA ASP A 156 -4.08 -9.15 -23.35
C ASP A 156 -4.61 -7.81 -23.90
N ALA A 157 -4.36 -6.71 -23.20
CA ALA A 157 -4.66 -5.34 -23.66
C ALA A 157 -3.58 -4.70 -24.56
N GLY A 158 -2.50 -5.43 -24.86
CA GLY A 158 -1.38 -4.94 -25.67
C GLY A 158 -0.60 -3.79 -25.04
N LEU A 159 -0.53 -3.74 -23.71
CA LEU A 159 0.17 -2.71 -22.94
C LEU A 159 1.62 -3.13 -22.67
N SER A 160 2.53 -2.17 -22.72
CA SER A 160 3.90 -2.34 -22.24
C SER A 160 3.93 -2.41 -20.71
N ILE A 161 4.77 -3.30 -20.17
CA ILE A 161 4.81 -3.60 -18.73
C ILE A 161 6.24 -3.58 -18.23
N GLU A 162 6.45 -2.94 -17.09
CA GLU A 162 7.71 -2.98 -16.35
C GLU A 162 7.46 -3.46 -14.92
N VAL A 163 8.24 -4.44 -14.49
CA VAL A 163 8.25 -4.88 -13.09
C VAL A 163 9.27 -4.00 -12.36
N PHE A 164 8.78 -3.24 -11.38
CA PHE A 164 9.63 -2.40 -10.54
C PHE A 164 10.11 -3.22 -9.34
N ASP A 165 11.38 -3.63 -9.41
CA ASP A 165 12.03 -4.42 -8.37
C ASP A 165 12.46 -3.53 -7.21
N SER A 166 11.69 -3.56 -6.12
CA SER A 166 12.00 -2.84 -4.89
C SER A 166 11.65 -3.68 -3.69
N PHE A 167 12.67 -4.07 -2.93
CA PHE A 167 12.51 -4.73 -1.65
C PHE A 167 11.55 -3.95 -0.73
N MET A 168 11.69 -2.62 -0.67
CA MET A 168 10.90 -1.77 0.22
C MET A 168 9.41 -1.79 -0.16
N LEU A 169 9.09 -1.67 -1.44
CA LEU A 169 7.70 -1.65 -1.90
C LEU A 169 7.10 -3.06 -2.04
N SER A 170 7.91 -4.10 -2.16
CA SER A 170 7.47 -5.50 -2.12
C SER A 170 7.28 -6.04 -0.70
N THR A 171 7.59 -5.24 0.33
CA THR A 171 7.45 -5.64 1.73
C THR A 171 6.16 -5.10 2.34
N ASP A 172 5.04 -5.72 1.97
CA ASP A 172 3.77 -5.55 2.67
C ASP A 172 3.82 -6.17 4.07
N ILE A 173 3.19 -5.51 5.05
CA ILE A 173 3.28 -5.87 6.47
C ILE A 173 2.05 -6.63 6.91
N ASP A 174 2.09 -7.95 6.95
CA ASP A 174 0.94 -8.80 7.27
C ASP A 174 1.19 -9.78 8.42
N GLU A 175 2.41 -10.26 8.58
CA GLU A 175 2.80 -11.28 9.56
C GLU A 175 3.80 -10.71 10.58
N PRO A 176 3.91 -11.27 11.81
CA PRO A 176 4.78 -10.71 12.84
C PRO A 176 6.24 -10.55 12.42
N GLY A 177 6.76 -11.42 11.55
CA GLY A 177 8.11 -11.32 11.01
C GLY A 177 8.34 -10.04 10.20
N ASP A 178 7.30 -9.51 9.56
CA ASP A 178 7.39 -8.30 8.72
C ASP A 178 7.66 -7.05 9.56
N LEU A 179 7.32 -7.07 10.85
CA LEU A 179 7.59 -5.96 11.77
C LEU A 179 9.09 -5.71 11.95
N ILE A 180 9.92 -6.74 11.76
CA ILE A 180 11.38 -6.61 11.78
C ILE A 180 11.83 -5.66 10.66
N GLU A 181 11.28 -5.82 9.46
CA GLU A 181 11.61 -4.97 8.32
C GLU A 181 11.23 -3.51 8.57
N VAL A 182 10.07 -3.28 9.18
CA VAL A 182 9.64 -1.92 9.60
C VAL A 182 10.61 -1.32 10.61
N LEU A 183 11.10 -2.10 11.58
CA LEU A 183 12.02 -1.61 12.60
C LEU A 183 13.42 -1.32 12.06
N ILE A 184 13.91 -2.11 11.11
CA ILE A 184 15.23 -1.97 10.47
C ILE A 184 15.21 -0.83 9.45
N HIS A 185 14.27 -0.88 8.51
CA HIS A 185 14.27 -0.02 7.33
C HIS A 185 13.37 1.21 7.48
N GLY A 186 12.29 1.11 8.26
CA GLY A 186 11.31 2.17 8.43
C GLY A 186 11.85 3.37 9.21
N ARG A 187 11.45 4.56 8.76
CA ARG A 187 11.76 5.86 9.39
C ARG A 187 10.53 6.69 9.73
N GLY A 188 9.35 6.28 9.26
CA GLY A 188 8.07 6.95 9.47
C GLY A 188 7.37 6.61 10.78
N GLU A 189 6.10 6.99 10.85
CA GLU A 189 5.23 6.82 11.99
C GLU A 189 5.01 5.36 12.36
N ALA A 190 4.92 4.43 11.40
CA ALA A 190 4.74 3.02 11.69
C ALA A 190 5.92 2.45 12.49
N ALA A 191 7.15 2.80 12.10
CA ALA A 191 8.35 2.40 12.82
C ALA A 191 8.44 3.07 14.21
N GLY A 192 8.08 4.36 14.30
CA GLY A 192 7.97 5.06 15.58
C GLY A 192 6.96 4.41 16.53
N TYR A 193 5.79 4.02 16.00
CA TYR A 193 4.72 3.38 16.75
C TYR A 193 5.17 2.04 17.34
N LEU A 194 5.81 1.17 16.55
CA LEU A 194 6.33 -0.11 17.03
C LEU A 194 7.37 0.09 18.15
N ARG A 195 8.29 1.05 17.99
CA ARG A 195 9.29 1.38 19.02
C ARG A 195 8.62 1.88 20.31
N ASN A 196 7.58 2.69 20.20
CA ASN A 196 6.80 3.19 21.35
C ASN A 196 6.06 2.08 22.09
N LEU A 197 5.60 1.04 21.38
CA LEU A 197 5.03 -0.17 21.98
C LEU A 197 6.07 -1.10 22.62
N GLY A 198 7.36 -0.72 22.56
CA GLY A 198 8.47 -1.48 23.13
C GLY A 198 8.99 -2.60 22.24
N PHE A 199 8.67 -2.60 20.95
CA PHE A 199 9.26 -3.56 20.02
C PHE A 199 10.70 -3.18 19.65
N GLU A 200 11.56 -4.19 19.65
CA GLU A 200 12.95 -4.09 19.28
C GLU A 200 13.38 -5.31 18.47
N VAL A 201 14.40 -5.11 17.63
CA VAL A 201 15.05 -6.17 16.89
C VAL A 201 16.21 -6.68 17.73
N CYS A 202 16.16 -7.95 18.12
CA CYS A 202 17.26 -8.63 18.79
C CYS A 202 17.91 -9.60 17.81
N ALA A 203 19.23 -9.74 17.89
CA ALA A 203 19.94 -10.80 17.20
C ALA A 203 20.50 -11.76 18.25
N ASP A 204 20.26 -13.06 18.07
CA ASP A 204 21.16 -14.07 18.60
C ASP A 204 22.24 -14.39 17.55
N ASN A 205 23.14 -15.32 17.84
CA ASN A 205 24.27 -15.62 16.94
C ASN A 205 23.84 -16.16 15.55
N GLU A 206 22.58 -16.54 15.34
CA GLU A 206 22.11 -17.18 14.11
C GLU A 206 20.84 -16.55 13.51
N ARG A 207 20.03 -15.83 14.30
CA ARG A 207 18.71 -15.35 13.90
C ARG A 207 18.38 -13.97 14.45
N VAL A 208 17.62 -13.24 13.65
CA VAL A 208 16.98 -11.98 14.04
C VAL A 208 15.58 -12.29 14.55
N GLU A 209 15.27 -11.81 15.76
CA GLU A 209 13.99 -12.01 16.42
C GLU A 209 13.33 -10.67 16.78
N LEU A 210 12.01 -10.66 16.68
CA LEU A 210 11.18 -9.57 17.18
C LEU A 210 10.94 -9.77 18.68
N ARG A 211 11.36 -8.80 19.50
CA ARG A 211 11.09 -8.80 20.94
C ARG A 211 10.21 -7.63 21.31
N ARG A 212 9.27 -7.86 22.22
CA ARG A 212 8.51 -6.79 22.89
C ARG A 212 8.95 -6.73 24.35
N ARG A 213 9.47 -5.59 24.80
CA ARG A 213 9.80 -5.40 26.22
C ARG A 213 8.51 -5.53 27.03
N GLY A 214 8.48 -6.49 27.97
CA GLY A 214 7.35 -6.61 28.88
C GLY A 214 7.26 -5.37 29.76
N ASN A 215 6.07 -4.80 29.91
CA ASN A 215 5.80 -3.91 31.04
C ASN A 215 5.94 -4.77 32.30
N GLY A 216 7.10 -4.66 32.96
CA GLY A 216 7.30 -5.17 34.32
C GLY A 216 6.41 -4.44 35.31
#